data_AF-A0ABD1QVY4-F1
#
_entry.id   AF-A0ABD1QVY4-F1
#
_cell.length_a   1.000
_cell.length_b   1.000
_cell.length_c   1.000
_cell.angle_alpha   90.00
_cell.angle_beta   90.00
_cell.angle_gamma   90.00
#
_symmetry.space_group_name_H-M   'P 1'
#
loop_
_entity.id
_entity.type
_entity.pdbx_description
1 polymer ?
#
loop_
_entity_poly.entity_id
_entity_poly.type
_entity_poly.pdbx_seq_one_letter_code
_entity_poly.pdbx_strand_id
1 'polypeptide(L)'
;MANPSPAILPISDSAAPTTTVASPAATDTQQAPSSVFAFSAFYSKISDTVRVGLANRRPWPEVLDRTSFSKPESLSDATLRFRKNYNYFRINYLTVITAVLAISLVTNPFSLILLSALLAAWLFLYIFRQSSDPPLIIFGRQFSDFETLLFLIFSTVVVIFLTSVGSVLVSALTVGVAIVFLHGAFRVPEDLFLDEQESQGGVSGFLSLLTGGPASNAAAVSVAPPPVPASV
;
A
#
# COMPACT_ATOMS: atom_id res chain seq x y z
N MET A 1 68.50 12.98 63.60
CA MET A 1 68.88 11.55 63.58
C MET A 1 67.65 10.75 63.15
N ALA A 2 67.84 9.87 62.15
CA ALA A 2 67.06 8.68 61.75
C ALA A 2 65.56 8.74 61.31
N ASN A 3 65.33 8.19 60.11
CA ASN A 3 64.12 7.59 59.48
C ASN A 3 63.72 6.26 60.24
N PRO A 4 62.62 5.48 59.98
CA PRO A 4 61.89 5.28 58.70
C PRO A 4 60.35 5.06 58.69
N SER A 5 59.80 5.02 57.46
CA SER A 5 58.46 4.60 56.96
C SER A 5 58.09 3.11 57.27
N PRO A 6 56.97 2.44 56.85
CA PRO A 6 56.04 2.70 55.71
C PRO A 6 54.52 2.28 55.83
N ALA A 7 53.85 2.30 54.65
CA ALA A 7 52.47 2.02 54.18
C ALA A 7 51.66 0.80 54.68
N ILE A 8 50.34 0.77 54.38
CA ILE A 8 49.55 -0.30 53.68
C ILE A 8 48.01 -0.06 53.76
N LEU A 9 47.29 -0.14 52.63
CA LEU A 9 45.82 -0.31 52.49
C LEU A 9 45.50 -1.81 52.37
N PRO A 10 44.34 -2.36 52.80
CA PRO A 10 43.37 -2.84 51.78
C PRO A 10 41.87 -3.08 52.21
N ILE A 11 41.00 -3.01 51.18
CA ILE A 11 39.78 -3.77 50.75
C ILE A 11 38.76 -4.48 51.69
N SER A 12 37.52 -4.44 51.15
CA SER A 12 36.42 -5.45 51.16
C SER A 12 35.43 -5.51 52.31
N ASP A 13 34.14 -5.36 51.98
CA ASP A 13 33.13 -6.30 52.50
C ASP A 13 31.93 -6.46 51.55
N SER A 14 31.67 -7.72 51.20
CA SER A 14 30.46 -8.19 50.52
C SER A 14 29.78 -9.17 51.47
N ALA A 15 28.53 -8.89 51.87
CA ALA A 15 27.63 -9.89 52.43
C ALA A 15 26.17 -9.46 52.28
N ALA A 16 25.39 -10.24 51.54
CA ALA A 16 23.94 -10.38 51.72
C ALA A 16 23.68 -11.45 52.83
N PRO A 17 22.46 -11.93 53.14
CA PRO A 17 21.09 -11.55 52.71
C PRO A 17 20.05 -11.49 53.88
N THR A 18 18.84 -10.95 53.66
CA THR A 18 17.61 -11.48 54.32
C THR A 18 16.33 -11.06 53.59
N THR A 19 15.42 -12.02 53.50
CA THR A 19 14.12 -12.06 52.79
C THR A 19 12.95 -11.47 53.59
N THR A 20 12.08 -10.68 52.95
CA THR A 20 10.67 -10.50 53.40
C THR A 20 9.71 -10.17 52.25
N VAL A 21 8.89 -11.16 51.90
CA VAL A 21 7.46 -11.18 51.50
C VAL A 21 6.88 -10.07 50.59
N ALA A 22 6.66 -10.48 49.33
CA ALA A 22 5.51 -10.31 48.42
C ALA A 22 4.60 -9.06 48.49
N SER A 23 4.61 -8.31 47.38
CA SER A 23 3.48 -7.56 46.80
C SER A 23 3.33 -8.03 45.33
N PRO A 24 2.12 -8.22 44.78
CA PRO A 24 1.98 -8.58 43.37
C PRO A 24 2.20 -7.31 42.55
N ALA A 25 3.46 -7.03 42.22
CA ALA A 25 3.76 -6.13 41.13
C ALA A 25 3.22 -6.80 39.87
N ALA A 26 2.12 -6.27 39.34
CA ALA A 26 1.71 -6.53 37.97
C ALA A 26 2.95 -6.33 37.11
N THR A 27 3.48 -7.44 36.60
CA THR A 27 4.43 -7.40 35.52
C THR A 27 3.62 -6.95 34.33
N ASP A 28 3.52 -5.63 34.18
CA ASP A 28 3.16 -5.04 32.90
C ASP A 28 4.36 -5.35 32.01
N THR A 29 4.35 -6.56 31.46
CA THR A 29 5.16 -6.91 30.30
C THR A 29 4.64 -6.00 29.20
N GLN A 30 5.13 -4.76 29.19
CA GLN A 30 5.05 -3.86 28.07
C GLN A 30 5.98 -4.45 27.01
N GLN A 31 5.53 -5.57 26.46
CA GLN A 31 6.12 -6.25 25.32
C GLN A 31 5.91 -5.27 24.17
N ALA A 32 6.94 -4.45 23.92
CA ALA A 32 7.01 -3.66 22.70
C ALA A 32 6.68 -4.61 21.54
N PRO A 33 5.72 -4.29 20.66
CA PRO A 33 5.40 -5.15 19.55
C PRO A 33 6.69 -5.36 18.76
N SER A 34 7.24 -6.57 18.81
CA SER A 34 8.47 -6.87 18.10
C SER A 34 8.22 -6.60 16.62
N SER A 35 9.21 -6.01 15.95
CA SER A 35 9.16 -5.55 14.55
C SER A 35 8.57 -6.59 13.58
N VAL A 36 8.68 -7.87 13.92
CA VAL A 36 8.09 -9.01 13.21
C VAL A 36 6.55 -9.00 13.23
N PHE A 37 5.91 -8.70 14.37
CA PHE A 37 4.44 -8.58 14.46
C PHE A 37 3.93 -7.34 13.74
N ALA A 38 4.67 -6.22 13.77
CA ALA A 38 4.34 -5.01 13.03
C ALA A 38 4.41 -5.23 11.51
N PHE A 39 5.46 -5.94 11.04
CA PHE A 39 5.59 -6.30 9.62
C PHE A 39 4.48 -7.26 9.16
N SER A 40 4.16 -8.28 9.96
CA SER A 40 3.06 -9.21 9.63
C SER A 40 1.69 -8.50 9.61
N ALA A 41 1.44 -7.59 10.54
CA ALA A 41 0.21 -6.80 10.57
C ALA A 41 0.11 -5.87 9.34
N PHE A 42 1.21 -5.20 8.97
CA PHE A 42 1.27 -4.39 7.75
C PHE A 42 1.04 -5.23 6.48
N TYR A 43 1.69 -6.40 6.38
CA TYR A 43 1.49 -7.32 5.27
C TYR A 43 0.04 -7.79 5.17
N SER A 44 -0.58 -8.14 6.29
CA SER A 44 -2.00 -8.55 6.32
C SER A 44 -2.90 -7.43 5.78
N LYS A 45 -2.72 -6.18 6.23
CA LYS A 45 -3.47 -5.02 5.74
C LYS A 45 -3.31 -4.77 4.24
N ILE A 46 -2.08 -4.85 3.73
CA ILE A 46 -1.84 -4.72 2.28
C ILE A 46 -2.52 -5.88 1.55
N SER A 47 -2.34 -7.10 2.04
CA SER A 47 -2.89 -8.29 1.40
C SER A 47 -4.41 -8.25 1.36
N ASP A 48 -5.07 -7.78 2.43
CA ASP A 48 -6.51 -7.59 2.49
C ASP A 48 -6.96 -6.48 1.54
N THR A 49 -6.23 -5.36 1.48
CA THR A 49 -6.54 -4.27 0.54
C THR A 49 -6.44 -4.74 -0.92
N VAL A 50 -5.39 -5.49 -1.25
CA VAL A 50 -5.21 -6.06 -2.59
C VAL A 50 -6.29 -7.10 -2.86
N ARG A 51 -6.61 -7.99 -1.91
CA ARG A 51 -7.64 -9.02 -2.05
C ARG A 51 -9.01 -8.41 -2.25
N VAL A 52 -9.39 -7.40 -1.47
CA VAL A 52 -10.66 -6.66 -1.62
C VAL A 52 -10.69 -5.93 -2.96
N GLY A 53 -9.59 -5.29 -3.36
CA GLY A 53 -9.47 -4.65 -4.66
C GLY A 53 -9.63 -5.64 -5.82
N LEU A 54 -9.04 -6.84 -5.71
CA LEU A 54 -9.14 -7.90 -6.71
C LEU A 54 -10.47 -8.66 -6.65
N ALA A 55 -11.15 -8.68 -5.51
CA ALA A 55 -12.49 -9.26 -5.34
C ALA A 55 -13.55 -8.41 -6.06
N ASN A 56 -13.35 -7.09 -6.13
CA ASN A 56 -14.17 -6.18 -6.93
C ASN A 56 -13.86 -6.24 -8.44
N ARG A 57 -13.03 -7.19 -8.89
CA ARG A 57 -12.69 -7.35 -10.30
C ARG A 57 -13.81 -8.11 -11.04
N ARG A 58 -14.18 -7.63 -12.23
CA ARG A 58 -15.07 -8.37 -13.14
C ARG A 58 -14.45 -9.71 -13.57
N PRO A 59 -15.25 -10.76 -13.84
CA PRO A 59 -14.76 -12.03 -14.35
C PRO A 59 -13.91 -11.86 -15.63
N TRP A 60 -12.73 -12.49 -15.70
CA TRP A 60 -11.90 -12.46 -16.91
C TRP A 60 -12.58 -13.01 -18.17
N PRO A 61 -13.43 -14.06 -18.12
CA PRO A 61 -14.14 -14.52 -19.30
C PRO A 61 -15.01 -13.43 -19.92
N GLU A 62 -15.60 -12.59 -19.08
CA GLU A 62 -16.37 -11.44 -19.52
C GLU A 62 -15.46 -10.39 -20.16
N VAL A 63 -14.28 -10.12 -19.59
CA VAL A 63 -13.27 -9.23 -20.19
C VAL A 63 -12.85 -9.72 -21.59
N LEU A 64 -12.56 -11.01 -21.74
CA LEU A 64 -12.06 -11.60 -22.99
C LEU A 64 -13.17 -12.13 -23.93
N ASP A 65 -14.42 -11.72 -23.73
CA ASP A 65 -15.52 -12.22 -24.54
C ASP A 65 -15.40 -11.79 -26.02
N ARG A 66 -15.01 -12.75 -26.86
CA ARG A 66 -14.68 -12.52 -28.28
C ARG A 66 -15.88 -12.09 -29.11
N THR A 67 -17.10 -12.45 -28.71
CA THR A 67 -18.32 -12.08 -29.43
C THR A 67 -18.68 -10.61 -29.27
N SER A 68 -18.20 -9.97 -28.21
CA SER A 68 -18.45 -8.55 -27.92
C SER A 68 -17.52 -7.58 -28.66
N PHE A 69 -16.58 -8.05 -29.50
CA PHE A 69 -15.64 -7.18 -30.22
C PHE A 69 -16.16 -6.81 -31.61
N SER A 70 -16.23 -5.52 -31.89
CA SER A 70 -16.51 -4.97 -33.23
C SER A 70 -15.63 -3.77 -33.55
N LYS A 71 -15.40 -3.54 -34.84
CA LYS A 71 -14.59 -2.40 -35.29
C LYS A 71 -15.39 -1.11 -35.08
N PRO A 72 -14.82 -0.06 -34.41
CA PRO A 72 -15.52 1.20 -34.25
C PRO A 72 -15.66 1.91 -35.61
N GLU A 73 -16.80 2.58 -35.81
CA GLU A 73 -17.11 3.24 -37.09
C GLU A 73 -16.39 4.59 -37.23
N SER A 74 -16.01 5.21 -36.10
CA SER A 74 -15.27 6.47 -36.05
C SER A 74 -14.43 6.59 -34.78
N LEU A 75 -13.49 7.55 -34.76
CA LEU A 75 -12.70 7.85 -33.55
C LEU A 75 -13.58 8.38 -32.40
N SER A 76 -14.67 9.07 -32.73
CA SER A 76 -15.65 9.54 -31.74
C SER A 76 -16.35 8.35 -31.06
N ASP A 77 -16.81 7.38 -31.85
CA ASP A 77 -17.40 6.14 -31.37
C ASP A 77 -16.40 5.33 -30.52
N ALA A 78 -15.16 5.16 -30.99
CA ALA A 78 -14.10 4.50 -30.24
C ALA A 78 -13.86 5.12 -28.85
N THR A 79 -13.87 6.45 -28.77
CA THR A 79 -13.66 7.18 -27.51
C THR A 79 -14.86 7.03 -26.56
N LEU A 80 -16.08 7.02 -27.09
CA LEU A 80 -17.30 6.79 -26.31
C LEU A 80 -17.35 5.37 -25.75
N ARG A 81 -17.03 4.36 -26.57
CA ARG A 81 -16.91 2.95 -26.14
C ARG A 81 -15.84 2.81 -25.07
N PHE A 82 -14.66 3.40 -25.30
CA PHE A 82 -13.56 3.38 -24.32
C PHE A 82 -14.00 3.95 -22.97
N ARG A 83 -14.63 5.13 -22.95
CA ARG A 83 -15.06 5.77 -21.69
C ARG A 83 -16.06 4.90 -20.92
N LYS A 84 -17.01 4.28 -21.61
CA LYS A 84 -17.98 3.36 -21.00
C LYS A 84 -17.29 2.12 -20.45
N ASN A 85 -16.48 1.45 -21.26
CA ASN A 85 -15.75 0.23 -20.88
C ASN A 85 -14.69 0.48 -19.79
N TYR A 86 -14.09 1.68 -19.73
CA TYR A 86 -13.10 2.04 -18.71
C TYR A 86 -13.68 2.05 -17.30
N ASN A 87 -14.86 2.64 -17.12
CA ASN A 87 -15.50 2.66 -15.80
C ASN A 87 -15.90 1.26 -15.36
N TYR A 88 -16.40 0.44 -16.29
CA TYR A 88 -16.85 -0.91 -16.01
C TYR A 88 -15.70 -1.89 -15.69
N PHE A 89 -14.64 -1.88 -16.50
CA PHE A 89 -13.48 -2.79 -16.35
C PHE A 89 -12.28 -2.15 -15.64
N ARG A 90 -12.46 -1.04 -14.90
CA ARG A 90 -11.37 -0.27 -14.28
C ARG A 90 -10.35 -1.14 -13.55
N ILE A 91 -10.81 -2.03 -12.68
CA ILE A 91 -9.94 -2.90 -11.87
C ILE A 91 -9.19 -3.91 -12.75
N ASN A 92 -9.84 -4.46 -13.79
CA ASN A 92 -9.17 -5.34 -14.75
C ASN A 92 -8.07 -4.61 -15.53
N TYR A 93 -8.36 -3.39 -15.99
CA TYR A 93 -7.39 -2.57 -16.72
C TYR A 93 -6.19 -2.17 -15.87
N LEU A 94 -6.43 -1.78 -14.60
CA LEU A 94 -5.35 -1.54 -13.65
C LEU A 94 -4.51 -2.82 -13.42
N THR A 95 -5.16 -3.98 -13.35
CA THR A 95 -4.47 -5.26 -13.21
C THR A 95 -3.59 -5.55 -14.43
N VAL A 96 -4.08 -5.33 -15.65
CA VAL A 96 -3.29 -5.50 -16.89
C VAL A 96 -2.11 -4.53 -16.94
N ILE A 97 -2.32 -3.24 -16.69
CA ILE A 97 -1.24 -2.24 -16.69
C ILE A 97 -0.18 -2.59 -15.64
N THR A 98 -0.61 -2.97 -14.44
CA THR A 98 0.29 -3.38 -13.36
C THR A 98 1.08 -4.64 -13.73
N ALA A 99 0.42 -5.62 -14.36
CA ALA A 99 1.08 -6.85 -14.80
C ALA A 99 2.13 -6.57 -15.88
N VAL A 100 1.81 -5.74 -16.89
CA VAL A 100 2.78 -5.32 -17.93
C VAL A 100 3.96 -4.61 -17.27
N LEU A 101 3.69 -3.67 -16.36
CA LEU A 101 4.73 -2.95 -15.64
C LEU A 101 5.63 -3.88 -14.80
N ALA A 102 5.03 -4.82 -14.08
CA ALA A 102 5.74 -5.79 -13.26
C ALA A 102 6.64 -6.70 -14.12
N ILE A 103 6.11 -7.22 -15.23
CA ILE A 103 6.87 -8.05 -16.18
C ILE A 103 8.04 -7.24 -16.75
N SER A 104 7.79 -6.00 -17.20
CA SER A 104 8.83 -5.11 -17.71
C SER A 104 9.92 -4.78 -16.69
N LEU A 105 9.58 -4.66 -15.41
CA LEU A 105 10.57 -4.46 -14.36
C LEU A 105 11.38 -5.74 -14.09
N VAL A 106 10.71 -6.89 -14.00
CA VAL A 106 11.36 -8.19 -13.74
C VAL A 106 12.33 -8.58 -14.86
N THR A 107 12.04 -8.22 -16.11
CA THR A 107 12.97 -8.44 -17.23
C THR A 107 14.19 -7.52 -17.22
N ASN A 108 14.23 -6.51 -16.34
CA ASN A 108 15.35 -5.58 -16.18
C ASN A 108 16.00 -5.73 -14.79
N PRO A 109 16.79 -6.80 -14.54
CA PRO A 109 17.29 -7.13 -13.21
C PRO A 109 18.21 -6.06 -12.60
N PHE A 110 19.01 -5.38 -13.41
CA PHE A 110 19.90 -4.30 -12.94
C PHE A 110 19.12 -3.09 -12.40
N SER A 111 18.08 -2.70 -13.13
CA SER A 111 17.13 -1.65 -12.74
C SER A 111 16.43 -2.03 -11.42
N LEU A 112 15.97 -3.28 -11.30
CA LEU A 112 15.36 -3.78 -10.07
C LEU A 112 16.30 -3.76 -8.87
N ILE A 113 17.56 -4.17 -9.04
CA ILE A 113 18.55 -4.15 -7.94
C ILE A 113 18.78 -2.73 -7.45
N LEU A 114 18.96 -1.77 -8.36
CA LEU A 114 19.20 -0.38 -7.98
C LEU A 114 17.96 0.28 -7.35
N LEU A 115 16.76 0.02 -7.88
CA LEU A 115 15.51 0.45 -7.27
C LEU A 115 15.31 -0.17 -5.89
N SER A 116 15.63 -1.46 -5.73
CA SER A 116 15.52 -2.16 -4.44
C SER A 116 16.50 -1.63 -3.42
N ALA A 117 17.75 -1.36 -3.81
CA ALA A 117 18.76 -0.75 -2.95
C ALA A 117 18.37 0.68 -2.52
N LEU A 118 17.86 1.47 -3.47
CA LEU A 118 17.36 2.82 -3.19
C LEU A 118 16.15 2.79 -2.24
N LEU A 119 15.19 1.89 -2.48
CA LEU A 119 14.04 1.70 -1.61
C LEU A 119 14.49 1.24 -0.22
N ALA A 120 15.43 0.29 -0.13
CA ALA A 120 15.99 -0.15 1.14
C ALA A 120 16.65 1.01 1.91
N ALA A 121 17.34 1.92 1.22
CA ALA A 121 17.90 3.13 1.83
C ALA A 121 16.80 4.05 2.38
N TRP A 122 15.73 4.31 1.62
CA TRP A 122 14.57 5.08 2.10
C TRP A 122 13.92 4.45 3.33
N LEU A 123 13.64 3.14 3.30
CA LEU A 123 13.00 2.43 4.40
C LEU A 123 13.92 2.39 5.64
N PHE A 124 15.21 2.13 5.44
CA PHE A 124 16.19 2.14 6.52
C PHE A 124 16.24 3.50 7.22
N LEU A 125 16.31 4.57 6.44
CA LEU A 125 16.50 5.92 6.97
C LEU A 125 15.26 6.56 7.59
N TYR A 126 14.05 6.14 7.20
CA TYR A 126 12.81 6.79 7.64
C TYR A 126 11.80 5.89 8.34
N ILE A 127 11.88 4.57 8.16
CA ILE A 127 11.00 3.61 8.83
C ILE A 127 11.74 2.88 9.95
N PHE A 128 12.97 2.45 9.71
CA PHE A 128 13.74 1.68 10.70
C PHE A 128 14.57 2.56 11.64
N ARG A 129 15.03 3.73 11.17
CA ARG A 129 15.68 4.75 12.00
C ARG A 129 14.61 5.52 12.77
N GLN A 130 14.62 5.42 14.09
CA GLN A 130 13.73 6.17 14.94
C GLN A 130 14.16 7.65 14.97
N SER A 131 13.20 8.58 15.11
CA SER A 131 13.50 10.03 15.22
C SER A 131 14.34 10.40 16.45
N SER A 132 14.57 9.46 17.37
CA SER A 132 15.45 9.58 18.54
C SER A 132 16.89 9.12 18.30
N ASP A 133 17.20 8.57 17.12
CA ASP A 133 18.55 8.09 16.82
C ASP A 133 19.51 9.25 16.49
N PRO A 134 20.78 9.18 16.91
CA PRO A 134 21.77 10.21 16.64
C PRO A 134 21.95 10.47 15.13
N PRO A 135 22.38 11.69 14.74
CA PRO A 135 22.55 12.06 13.33
C PRO A 135 23.51 11.10 12.62
N LEU A 136 23.30 10.87 11.32
CA LEU A 136 24.11 9.92 10.55
C LEU A 136 25.58 10.32 10.61
N ILE A 137 26.40 9.44 11.19
CA ILE A 137 27.85 9.63 11.27
C ILE A 137 28.50 8.78 10.18
N ILE A 138 28.97 9.42 9.12
CA ILE A 138 29.69 8.76 8.05
C ILE A 138 31.12 9.32 8.05
N PHE A 139 32.12 8.44 8.14
CA PHE A 139 33.55 8.81 8.27
C PHE A 139 33.87 9.79 9.42
N GLY A 140 33.12 9.72 10.53
CA GLY A 140 33.33 10.61 11.69
C GLY A 140 32.72 12.00 11.57
N ARG A 141 32.02 12.31 10.46
CA ARG A 141 31.25 13.56 10.28
C ARG A 141 29.77 13.30 10.52
N GLN A 142 29.15 14.15 11.33
CA GLN A 142 27.70 14.17 11.52
C GLN A 142 27.03 14.85 10.32
N PHE A 143 26.07 14.16 9.71
CA PHE A 143 25.23 14.69 8.66
C PHE A 143 23.88 15.10 9.24
N SER A 144 23.42 16.27 8.84
CA SER A 144 22.09 16.76 9.20
C SER A 144 21.01 15.94 8.47
N ASP A 145 19.79 15.94 9.02
CA ASP A 145 18.64 15.28 8.39
C ASP A 145 18.33 15.87 7.02
N PHE A 146 18.50 17.18 6.84
CA PHE A 146 18.37 17.84 5.55
C PHE A 146 19.44 17.40 4.55
N GLU A 147 20.68 17.22 4.99
CA GLU A 147 21.77 16.76 4.12
C GLU A 147 21.54 15.30 3.70
N THR A 148 21.09 14.46 4.62
CA THR A 148 20.72 13.06 4.35
C THR A 148 19.57 12.98 3.36
N LEU A 149 18.51 13.76 3.58
CA LEU A 149 17.36 13.86 2.69
C LEU A 149 17.80 14.34 1.29
N LEU A 150 18.63 15.38 1.23
CA LEU A 150 19.13 15.91 -0.04
C LEU A 150 19.98 14.88 -0.78
N PHE A 151 20.86 14.15 -0.08
CA PHE A 151 21.65 13.06 -0.66
C PHE A 151 20.75 11.95 -1.18
N LEU A 152 19.69 11.59 -0.45
CA LEU A 152 18.77 10.54 -0.85
C LEU A 152 17.91 10.93 -2.04
N ILE A 153 17.45 12.18 -2.11
CA ILE A 153 16.80 12.74 -3.30
C ILE A 153 17.76 12.76 -4.48
N PHE A 154 18.98 13.25 -4.29
CA PHE A 154 19.99 13.28 -5.36
C PHE A 154 20.31 11.87 -5.86
N SER A 155 20.50 10.91 -4.95
CA SER A 155 20.68 9.50 -5.28
C SER A 155 19.49 8.94 -6.06
N THR A 156 18.26 9.30 -5.69
CA THR A 156 17.05 8.92 -6.43
C THR A 156 17.09 9.46 -7.87
N VAL A 157 17.44 10.73 -8.05
CA VAL A 157 17.61 11.35 -9.37
C VAL A 157 18.68 10.61 -10.17
N VAL A 158 19.87 10.44 -9.60
CA VAL A 158 21.00 9.73 -10.24
C VAL A 158 20.58 8.32 -10.66
N VAL A 159 19.96 7.53 -9.77
CA VAL A 159 19.50 6.17 -10.09
C VAL A 159 18.54 6.21 -11.27
N ILE A 160 17.53 7.09 -11.26
CA ILE A 160 16.55 7.20 -12.34
C ILE A 160 17.19 7.58 -13.68
N PHE A 161 18.19 8.47 -13.69
CA PHE A 161 18.87 8.91 -14.92
C PHE A 161 19.94 7.95 -15.42
N LEU A 162 20.65 7.26 -14.51
CA LEU A 162 21.70 6.29 -14.87
C LEU A 162 21.13 4.93 -15.28
N THR A 163 19.88 4.63 -14.89
CA THR A 163 19.23 3.37 -15.28
C THR A 163 18.25 3.53 -16.42
N SER A 164 18.00 2.41 -17.11
CA SER A 164 16.90 2.28 -18.05
C SER A 164 15.51 2.32 -17.40
N VAL A 165 15.40 2.47 -16.06
CA VAL A 165 14.13 2.47 -15.31
C VAL A 165 13.13 3.41 -15.97
N GLY A 166 13.51 4.68 -16.23
CA GLY A 166 12.59 5.66 -16.82
C GLY A 166 12.04 5.20 -18.17
N SER A 167 12.91 4.69 -19.05
CA SER A 167 12.51 4.17 -20.36
C SER A 167 11.63 2.92 -20.26
N VAL A 168 11.94 2.01 -19.33
CA VAL A 168 11.16 0.80 -19.06
C VAL A 168 9.78 1.16 -18.54
N LEU A 169 9.66 2.11 -17.61
CA LEU A 169 8.38 2.57 -17.09
C LEU A 169 7.52 3.23 -18.18
N VAL A 170 8.11 4.14 -18.97
CA VAL A 170 7.40 4.84 -20.04
C VAL A 170 6.94 3.87 -21.13
N SER A 171 7.80 2.94 -21.56
CA SER A 171 7.45 1.95 -22.57
C SER A 171 6.39 0.96 -22.07
N ALA A 172 6.54 0.43 -20.85
CA ALA A 172 5.56 -0.46 -20.24
C ALA A 172 4.19 0.20 -20.06
N LEU A 173 4.17 1.45 -19.60
CA LEU A 173 2.94 2.22 -19.44
C LEU A 173 2.29 2.50 -20.80
N THR A 174 3.08 2.86 -21.81
CA THR A 174 2.60 3.10 -23.18
C THR A 174 1.95 1.84 -23.75
N VAL A 175 2.60 0.68 -23.61
CA VAL A 175 2.07 -0.61 -24.04
C VAL A 175 0.81 -0.97 -23.26
N GLY A 176 0.81 -0.82 -21.94
CA GLY A 176 -0.35 -1.10 -21.09
C GLY A 176 -1.57 -0.23 -21.44
N VAL A 177 -1.36 1.08 -21.62
CA VAL A 177 -2.41 2.01 -22.04
C VAL A 177 -2.91 1.68 -23.45
N ALA A 178 -2.02 1.33 -24.38
CA ALA A 178 -2.40 0.93 -25.73
C ALA A 178 -3.29 -0.33 -25.72
N ILE A 179 -2.94 -1.35 -24.91
CA ILE A 179 -3.75 -2.56 -24.74
C ILE A 179 -5.15 -2.22 -24.20
N VAL A 180 -5.20 -1.41 -23.15
CA VAL A 180 -6.46 -1.02 -22.50
C VAL A 180 -7.33 -0.16 -23.43
N PHE A 181 -6.72 0.76 -24.17
CA PHE A 181 -7.41 1.58 -25.16
C PHE A 181 -7.96 0.73 -26.30
N LEU A 182 -7.15 -0.17 -26.84
CA LEU A 182 -7.55 -1.09 -27.91
C LEU A 182 -8.71 -1.98 -27.46
N HIS A 183 -8.60 -2.58 -26.28
CA HIS A 183 -9.68 -3.37 -25.71
C HIS A 183 -10.95 -2.55 -25.50
N GLY A 184 -10.86 -1.38 -24.86
CA GLY A 184 -12.01 -0.54 -24.56
C GLY A 184 -12.67 0.09 -25.80
N ALA A 185 -11.92 0.35 -26.87
CA ALA A 185 -12.44 0.92 -28.11
C ALA A 185 -13.12 -0.12 -29.01
N PHE A 186 -12.62 -1.36 -29.02
CA PHE A 186 -13.14 -2.43 -29.88
C PHE A 186 -14.25 -3.24 -29.20
N ARG A 187 -14.37 -3.18 -27.88
CA ARG A 187 -15.45 -3.86 -27.16
C ARG A 187 -16.76 -3.07 -27.26
N VAL A 188 -17.83 -3.73 -27.69
CA VAL A 188 -19.20 -3.19 -27.72
C VAL A 188 -19.73 -3.13 -26.29
N PRO A 189 -20.19 -1.96 -25.85
CA PRO A 189 -20.90 -1.82 -24.59
C PRO A 189 -22.35 -2.32 -24.75
N GLU A 190 -22.59 -3.63 -24.66
CA GLU A 190 -23.94 -4.23 -24.56
C GLU A 190 -24.54 -4.01 -23.16
N ASP A 191 -25.81 -4.35 -22.93
CA ASP A 191 -26.70 -3.98 -21.79
C ASP A 191 -26.17 -4.13 -20.33
N LEU A 192 -24.92 -4.55 -20.13
CA LEU A 192 -24.13 -4.49 -18.90
C LEU A 192 -24.21 -3.14 -18.13
N PHE A 193 -24.58 -2.05 -18.80
CA PHE A 193 -24.64 -0.71 -18.21
C PHE A 193 -25.93 -0.46 -17.41
N LEU A 194 -27.01 -1.21 -17.68
CA LEU A 194 -28.28 -1.06 -16.96
C LEU A 194 -28.15 -1.61 -15.54
N ASP A 195 -27.50 -2.76 -15.37
CA ASP A 195 -27.30 -3.41 -14.06
C ASP A 195 -26.22 -2.69 -13.22
N GLU A 196 -25.21 -2.10 -13.88
CA GLU A 196 -24.10 -1.42 -13.19
C GLU A 196 -24.52 -0.07 -12.61
N GLN A 197 -25.43 0.67 -13.28
CA GLN A 197 -25.90 1.98 -12.81
C GLN A 197 -26.64 1.86 -11.46
N GLU A 198 -27.25 0.69 -11.19
CA GLU A 198 -27.83 0.33 -9.90
C GLU A 198 -26.75 0.01 -8.85
N SER A 199 -25.64 -0.63 -9.25
CA SER A 199 -24.52 -1.00 -8.36
C SER A 199 -23.54 0.15 -8.04
N GLN A 200 -23.36 1.11 -8.96
CA GLN A 200 -22.43 2.24 -8.81
C GLN A 200 -22.93 3.30 -7.81
N GLY A 201 -24.18 3.21 -7.33
CA GLY A 201 -24.62 3.91 -6.13
C GLY A 201 -23.84 3.53 -4.86
N GLY A 202 -23.06 2.45 -4.88
CA GLY A 202 -22.28 1.93 -3.75
C GLY A 202 -20.85 2.48 -3.60
N VAL A 203 -20.28 3.20 -4.57
CA VAL A 203 -18.89 3.72 -4.45
C VAL A 203 -18.74 4.88 -3.45
N SER A 204 -19.84 5.34 -2.85
CA SER A 204 -19.84 6.23 -1.68
C SER A 204 -19.17 5.61 -0.43
N GLY A 205 -19.01 4.28 -0.39
CA GLY A 205 -18.43 3.58 0.77
C GLY A 205 -16.95 3.88 1.05
N PHE A 206 -16.14 4.09 0.01
CA PHE A 206 -14.69 4.33 0.20
C PHE A 206 -14.39 5.73 0.74
N LEU A 207 -15.20 6.73 0.36
CA LEU A 207 -15.10 8.09 0.91
C LEU A 207 -15.82 8.24 2.26
N SER A 208 -16.86 7.45 2.53
CA SER A 208 -17.52 7.40 3.83
C SER A 208 -16.63 6.81 4.93
N LEU A 209 -15.80 5.81 4.60
CA LEU A 209 -14.80 5.24 5.52
C LEU A 209 -13.71 6.26 5.91
N LEU A 210 -13.36 7.19 5.02
CA LEU A 210 -12.34 8.22 5.29
C LEU A 210 -12.88 9.45 6.04
N THR A 211 -14.20 9.66 6.01
CA THR A 211 -14.84 10.88 6.55
C THR A 211 -15.61 10.66 7.86
N GLY A 212 -15.63 9.43 8.41
CA GLY A 212 -16.18 9.17 9.74
C GLY A 212 -17.66 9.51 9.90
N GLY A 213 -18.45 9.41 8.83
CA GLY A 213 -19.89 9.65 8.88
C GLY A 213 -20.64 8.46 9.48
N PRO A 214 -21.61 8.67 10.39
CA PRO A 214 -22.36 7.57 11.01
C PRO A 214 -23.18 6.83 9.95
N ALA A 215 -23.16 5.50 10.03
CA ALA A 215 -24.02 4.63 9.24
C ALA A 215 -25.48 4.98 9.53
N SER A 216 -26.16 5.66 8.59
CA SER A 216 -27.60 5.84 8.66
C SER A 216 -28.25 4.48 8.50
N ASN A 217 -28.76 3.94 9.61
CA ASN A 217 -29.61 2.77 9.66
C ASN A 217 -30.68 2.86 8.58
N ALA A 218 -30.71 1.84 7.71
CA ALA A 218 -31.84 1.57 6.84
C ALA A 218 -33.09 1.38 7.71
N ALA A 219 -33.96 2.38 7.75
CA ALA A 219 -35.28 2.27 8.36
C ALA A 219 -36.11 1.30 7.52
N ALA A 220 -36.52 0.21 8.15
CA ALA A 220 -37.39 -0.80 7.59
C ALA A 220 -38.67 -0.18 7.02
N VAL A 221 -38.93 -0.45 5.73
CA VAL A 221 -40.24 -0.22 5.11
C VAL A 221 -41.21 -1.22 5.72
N SER A 222 -42.00 -0.78 6.70
CA SER A 222 -43.15 -1.55 7.19
C SER A 222 -44.28 -1.46 6.15
N VAL A 223 -44.45 -2.53 5.39
CA VAL A 223 -45.58 -2.74 4.48
C VAL A 223 -46.88 -2.75 5.28
N ALA A 224 -47.78 -1.80 5.01
CA ALA A 224 -49.14 -1.78 5.53
C ALA A 224 -50.06 -2.64 4.60
N PRO A 225 -51.00 -3.44 5.16
CA PRO A 225 -51.91 -4.26 4.35
C PRO A 225 -53.06 -3.43 3.73
N PRO A 226 -53.63 -3.86 2.59
CA PRO A 226 -54.68 -3.12 1.89
C PRO A 226 -56.04 -3.16 2.62
N PRO A 227 -56.88 -2.12 2.50
CA PRO A 227 -58.22 -2.11 3.08
C PRO A 227 -59.19 -3.01 2.30
N VAL A 228 -59.99 -3.77 3.05
CA VAL A 228 -61.07 -4.65 2.57
C VAL A 228 -62.25 -3.81 2.08
N PRO A 229 -62.90 -4.13 0.94
CA PRO A 229 -64.08 -3.40 0.48
C PRO A 229 -65.30 -3.73 1.36
N ALA A 230 -65.93 -2.71 1.91
CA ALA A 230 -67.24 -2.83 2.55
C ALA A 230 -68.32 -2.87 1.47
N SER A 231 -69.01 -3.99 1.38
CA SER A 231 -70.25 -4.20 0.65
C SER A 231 -71.44 -3.60 1.40
N VAL A 232 -72.14 -2.63 0.82
CA VAL A 232 -73.62 -2.50 0.75
C VAL A 232 -73.96 -1.67 -0.48
#